data_AF-A0A2K6N1I6-F1
#
_entry.id   AF-A0A2K6N1I6-F1
#
_cell.length_a   1.000
_cell.length_b   1.000
_cell.length_c   1.000
_cell.angle_alpha   90.00
_cell.angle_beta   90.00
_cell.angle_gamma   90.00
#
_symmetry.space_group_name_H-M   'P 1'
#
loop_
_entity.id
_entity.type
_entity.pdbx_description
1 polymer ?
#
loop_
_entity_poly.entity_id
_entity_poly.type
_entity_poly.pdbx_seq_one_letter_code
_entity_poly.pdbx_strand_id
1 'polypeptide(L)'
;MFQFAFTRAYCTNNIRRKWKEFEKTLGCAEEGRRHQNQAFYPDWASYTLGVFICLSCSGIHRNIPQVSKVKSVRLDAWDEAQVEFMASHGNDAARARFESKVPSFYYRPTPSDCQGLVRAVVNSAGQDPEVPEPYGYREGFLWKRGRDNGQFLSRKFVLTEREGALKYFNRNDAKEPKAVMKIEHLNATFQPAKIGHPHGLQVTYLKDNSTRNIFIYHEDGKEIVDWFNALRAARFHYLQVAFPGASDADLVPKLSRNYLKEGYMEKTGPKQTEGFRKRWFTMDDRRLMYFKDPLDAFARGEVFIGSKESGYTVLHGFPPSTQGHHWPHGITIVTPDRKFLFACETESDQREWVAAFQKAVDRPMLPQEYAVEAHFKHKP
;
A
#
# COMPACT_ATOMS: atom_id res chain seq x y z
N MET A 1 24.77 16.76 -31.14
CA MET A 1 23.54 17.55 -31.39
C MET A 1 22.75 16.79 -32.46
N PHE A 2 21.99 15.77 -32.07
CA PHE A 2 21.29 14.88 -33.02
C PHE A 2 19.81 15.26 -33.08
N GLN A 3 19.45 15.80 -34.23
CA GLN A 3 18.11 16.19 -34.63
C GLN A 3 17.47 14.94 -35.26
N PHE A 4 16.57 14.26 -34.54
CA PHE A 4 15.85 13.11 -35.08
C PHE A 4 14.61 13.55 -35.85
N ALA A 5 14.63 13.27 -37.15
CA ALA A 5 13.55 13.46 -38.10
C ALA A 5 12.39 12.50 -37.77
N PHE A 6 11.18 13.04 -37.60
CA PHE A 6 9.94 12.27 -37.51
C PHE A 6 9.50 11.80 -38.90
N THR A 7 9.39 10.50 -39.09
CA THR A 7 8.80 9.88 -40.27
C THR A 7 7.29 10.17 -40.32
N ARG A 8 6.87 10.77 -41.43
CA ARG A 8 5.48 11.03 -41.83
C ARG A 8 4.75 9.71 -42.15
N ALA A 9 3.55 9.52 -41.60
CA ALA A 9 2.50 8.72 -42.22
C ALA A 9 1.11 9.27 -41.83
N TYR A 10 0.39 9.78 -42.84
CA TYR A 10 -1.05 10.03 -42.94
C TYR A 10 -1.82 10.57 -41.71
N CYS A 11 -1.81 11.90 -41.54
CA CYS A 11 -2.87 12.64 -40.85
C CYS A 11 -3.21 13.86 -41.72
N THR A 12 -4.49 14.04 -42.05
CA THR A 12 -4.98 15.22 -42.79
C THR A 12 -4.69 16.50 -41.99
N ASN A 13 -4.55 17.64 -42.67
CA ASN A 13 -4.15 18.91 -42.04
C ASN A 13 -5.07 19.37 -40.88
N ASN A 14 -6.33 18.92 -40.87
CA ASN A 14 -7.31 19.23 -39.83
C ASN A 14 -7.03 18.47 -38.51
N ILE A 15 -6.65 17.19 -38.61
CA ILE A 15 -6.30 16.33 -37.47
C ILE A 15 -5.08 16.89 -36.73
N ARG A 16 -4.08 17.39 -37.47
CA ARG A 16 -2.88 18.01 -36.88
C ARG A 16 -3.19 19.27 -36.05
N ARG A 17 -4.20 20.04 -36.42
CA ARG A 17 -4.58 21.27 -35.70
C ARG A 17 -5.27 20.91 -34.38
N LYS A 18 -6.25 20.01 -34.43
CA LYS A 18 -6.91 19.48 -33.22
C LYS A 18 -5.94 18.75 -32.29
N TRP A 19 -4.95 18.03 -32.85
CA TRP A 19 -3.90 17.38 -32.08
C TRP A 19 -2.98 18.37 -31.36
N LYS A 20 -2.59 19.47 -32.03
CA LYS A 20 -1.80 20.55 -31.41
C LYS A 20 -2.59 21.32 -30.35
N GLU A 21 -3.89 21.49 -30.52
CA GLU A 21 -4.78 22.06 -29.49
C GLU A 21 -4.93 21.11 -28.29
N PHE A 22 -5.02 19.80 -28.56
CA PHE A 22 -5.04 18.74 -27.56
C PHE A 22 -3.71 18.64 -26.77
N GLU A 23 -2.55 18.72 -27.43
CA GLU A 23 -1.24 18.78 -26.76
C GLU A 23 -1.09 20.01 -25.84
N LYS A 24 -1.77 21.12 -26.16
CA LYS A 24 -1.82 22.30 -25.30
C LYS A 24 -2.71 22.09 -24.07
N THR A 25 -3.79 21.31 -24.18
CA THR A 25 -4.71 20.99 -23.07
C THR A 25 -4.09 20.01 -22.07
N LEU A 26 -3.11 19.21 -22.50
CA LEU A 26 -2.33 18.32 -21.62
C LEU A 26 -1.37 19.03 -20.64
N GLY A 27 -1.33 20.37 -20.60
CA GLY A 27 -0.50 21.09 -19.61
C GLY A 27 1.00 21.05 -19.89
N CYS A 28 1.42 20.95 -21.16
CA CYS A 28 2.83 21.07 -21.56
C CYS A 28 3.35 22.53 -21.62
N ALA A 29 2.62 23.50 -21.04
CA ALA A 29 3.01 24.91 -20.97
C ALA A 29 3.26 25.34 -19.51
N GLU A 30 4.12 24.60 -18.79
CA GLU A 30 5.00 25.22 -17.80
C GLU A 30 6.44 24.94 -18.23
N GLU A 31 7.07 25.94 -18.85
CA GLU A 31 8.50 25.98 -19.08
C GLU A 31 9.22 25.89 -17.72
N GLY A 32 9.83 24.75 -17.40
CA GLY A 32 10.72 24.69 -16.24
C GLY A 32 11.21 23.35 -15.72
N ARG A 33 10.59 22.20 -16.03
CA ARG A 33 11.06 20.89 -15.49
C ARG A 33 11.16 19.80 -16.54
N ARG A 34 12.15 19.91 -17.44
CA ARG A 34 12.49 18.86 -18.44
C ARG A 34 13.37 17.73 -17.91
N HIS A 35 13.69 17.68 -16.61
CA HIS A 35 14.54 16.63 -16.07
C HIS A 35 13.99 16.10 -14.75
N GLN A 36 12.95 15.27 -14.81
CA GLN A 36 12.66 14.24 -13.81
C GLN A 36 11.65 13.23 -14.40
N ASN A 37 12.13 12.01 -14.64
CA ASN A 37 11.41 10.78 -14.97
C ASN A 37 10.25 10.88 -16.01
N GLN A 38 10.55 10.43 -17.23
CA GLN A 38 9.62 10.20 -18.35
C GLN A 38 8.48 9.19 -18.03
N ALA A 39 8.51 8.54 -16.86
CA ALA A 39 7.52 7.55 -16.41
C ALA A 39 6.17 8.13 -15.97
N PHE A 40 6.05 9.46 -15.80
CA PHE A 40 4.86 10.11 -15.23
C PHE A 40 3.95 10.80 -16.25
N TYR A 41 4.35 10.92 -17.52
CA TYR A 41 3.51 11.51 -18.54
C TYR A 41 2.66 10.44 -19.23
N PRO A 42 1.33 10.60 -19.33
CA PRO A 42 0.47 9.65 -20.01
C PRO A 42 0.68 9.73 -21.52
N ASP A 43 1.49 8.83 -22.08
CA ASP A 43 1.73 8.71 -23.53
C ASP A 43 0.80 7.70 -24.22
N TRP A 44 -0.19 7.17 -23.49
CA TRP A 44 -1.20 6.24 -23.99
C TRP A 44 -2.60 6.78 -23.71
N ALA A 45 -3.56 6.37 -24.54
CA ALA A 45 -4.96 6.73 -24.38
C ALA A 45 -5.86 5.53 -24.63
N SER A 46 -6.93 5.42 -23.83
CA SER A 46 -8.08 4.57 -24.16
C SER A 46 -9.08 5.39 -24.95
N TYR A 47 -9.18 5.12 -26.25
CA TYR A 47 -10.05 5.86 -27.17
C TYR A 47 -11.50 5.38 -27.16
N THR A 48 -11.84 4.37 -26.35
CA THR A 48 -13.23 3.99 -26.06
C THR A 48 -13.71 4.55 -24.73
N LEU A 49 -12.81 4.74 -23.76
CA LEU A 49 -13.15 5.30 -22.43
C LEU A 49 -12.88 6.79 -22.31
N GLY A 50 -12.13 7.39 -23.24
CA GLY A 50 -11.85 8.83 -23.23
C GLY A 50 -10.81 9.23 -22.19
N VAL A 51 -9.88 8.34 -21.81
CA VAL A 51 -8.87 8.56 -20.75
C VAL A 51 -7.43 8.49 -21.26
N PHE A 52 -6.57 9.31 -20.66
CA PHE A 52 -5.11 9.30 -20.82
C PHE A 52 -4.46 8.54 -19.68
N ILE A 53 -3.63 7.57 -20.03
CA ILE A 53 -3.05 6.58 -19.11
C ILE A 53 -1.56 6.38 -19.39
N CYS A 54 -0.82 5.91 -18.39
CA CYS A 54 0.59 5.57 -18.57
C CYS A 54 0.76 4.24 -19.33
N LEU A 55 1.99 3.94 -19.77
CA LEU A 55 2.34 2.69 -20.45
C LEU A 55 1.92 1.46 -19.64
N SER A 56 2.17 1.45 -18.32
CA SER A 56 1.80 0.32 -17.45
C SER A 56 0.29 0.09 -17.41
N CYS A 57 -0.50 1.15 -17.21
CA CYS A 57 -1.96 1.08 -17.23
C CYS A 57 -2.49 0.66 -18.61
N SER A 58 -1.87 1.11 -19.71
CA SER A 58 -2.24 0.65 -21.05
C SER A 58 -2.13 -0.88 -21.19
N GLY A 59 -1.15 -1.52 -20.52
CA GLY A 59 -1.02 -2.98 -20.49
C GLY A 59 -2.18 -3.66 -19.77
N ILE A 60 -2.69 -3.06 -18.69
CA ILE A 60 -3.87 -3.55 -17.97
C ILE A 60 -5.11 -3.42 -18.85
N HIS A 61 -5.34 -2.25 -19.45
CA HIS A 61 -6.49 -1.98 -20.30
C HIS A 61 -6.56 -2.89 -21.53
N ARG A 62 -5.41 -3.34 -22.08
CA ARG A 62 -5.38 -4.34 -23.17
C ARG A 62 -6.01 -5.69 -22.77
N ASN A 63 -6.07 -6.02 -21.48
CA ASN A 63 -6.67 -7.26 -20.98
C ASN A 63 -8.19 -7.18 -20.81
N ILE A 64 -8.81 -6.03 -21.12
CA ILE A 64 -10.26 -5.83 -21.14
C ILE A 64 -10.73 -5.25 -22.48
N PRO A 65 -10.43 -5.90 -23.63
CA PRO A 65 -10.63 -5.34 -24.97
C PRO A 65 -12.11 -5.06 -25.31
N GLN A 66 -13.04 -5.71 -24.61
CA GLN A 66 -14.48 -5.47 -24.72
C GLN A 66 -14.92 -4.12 -24.11
N VAL A 67 -14.13 -3.56 -23.19
CA VAL A 67 -14.39 -2.27 -22.53
C VAL A 67 -13.44 -1.19 -23.04
N SER A 68 -12.14 -1.48 -23.07
CA SER A 68 -11.10 -0.50 -23.34
C SER A 68 -10.25 -0.87 -24.54
N LYS A 69 -10.19 0.02 -25.53
CA LYS A 69 -9.23 -0.06 -26.64
C LYS A 69 -8.21 1.06 -26.50
N VAL A 70 -6.92 0.70 -26.55
CA VAL A 70 -5.82 1.63 -26.28
C VAL A 70 -4.91 1.86 -27.49
N LYS A 71 -4.37 3.07 -27.60
CA LYS A 71 -3.35 3.49 -28.58
C LYS A 71 -2.31 4.38 -27.93
N SER A 72 -1.09 4.37 -28.45
CA SER A 72 -0.08 5.37 -28.14
C SER A 72 -0.52 6.71 -28.71
N VAL A 73 -0.45 7.75 -27.89
CA VAL A 73 -0.73 9.13 -28.31
C VAL A 73 0.31 9.58 -29.36
N ARG A 74 1.54 9.07 -29.29
CA ARG A 74 2.65 9.56 -30.15
C ARG A 74 3.00 8.64 -31.31
N LEU A 75 2.80 7.33 -31.14
CA LEU A 75 3.35 6.32 -32.05
C LEU A 75 2.31 5.69 -32.97
N ASP A 76 1.03 5.71 -32.60
CA ASP A 76 -0.04 5.07 -33.37
C ASP A 76 -0.79 6.07 -34.25
N ALA A 77 -1.45 5.57 -35.31
CA ALA A 77 -2.31 6.37 -36.18
C ALA A 77 -3.68 6.64 -35.54
N TRP A 78 -4.14 7.89 -35.64
CA TRP A 78 -5.41 8.38 -35.10
C TRP A 78 -6.30 8.91 -36.23
N ASP A 79 -7.58 8.55 -36.20
CA ASP A 79 -8.59 9.14 -37.07
C ASP A 79 -9.25 10.37 -36.42
N GLU A 80 -9.89 11.23 -37.22
CA GLU A 80 -10.46 12.49 -36.75
C GLU A 80 -11.54 12.30 -35.68
N ALA A 81 -12.37 11.26 -35.82
CA ALA A 81 -13.41 10.93 -34.85
C ALA A 81 -12.83 10.52 -33.49
N GLN A 82 -11.75 9.73 -33.48
CA GLN A 82 -11.04 9.39 -32.24
C GLN A 82 -10.43 10.63 -31.58
N VAL A 83 -9.83 11.54 -32.36
CA VAL A 83 -9.27 12.78 -31.81
C VAL A 83 -10.37 13.65 -31.19
N GLU A 84 -11.49 13.82 -31.88
CA GLU A 84 -12.64 14.58 -31.38
C GLU A 84 -13.25 13.94 -30.12
N PHE A 85 -13.37 12.62 -30.09
CA PHE A 85 -13.82 11.89 -28.91
C PHE A 85 -12.90 12.14 -27.72
N MET A 86 -11.59 12.02 -27.89
CA MET A 86 -10.63 12.28 -26.81
C MET A 86 -10.63 13.74 -26.36
N ALA A 87 -10.80 14.70 -27.28
CA ALA A 87 -10.84 16.13 -26.97
C ALA A 87 -12.14 16.56 -26.26
N SER A 88 -13.26 15.88 -26.53
CA SER A 88 -14.54 16.11 -25.84
C SER A 88 -14.67 15.35 -24.52
N HIS A 89 -13.73 14.45 -24.22
CA HIS A 89 -13.67 13.68 -22.97
C HIS A 89 -12.45 14.11 -22.13
N GLY A 90 -11.57 13.17 -21.78
CA GLY A 90 -10.40 13.42 -20.94
C GLY A 90 -10.60 12.99 -19.49
N ASN A 91 -9.51 13.05 -18.73
CA ASN A 91 -9.44 12.47 -17.39
C ASN A 91 -10.39 13.15 -16.39
N ASP A 92 -10.67 14.45 -16.56
CA ASP A 92 -11.62 15.16 -15.70
C ASP A 92 -13.07 14.72 -15.97
N ALA A 93 -13.45 14.57 -17.24
CA ALA A 93 -14.75 14.02 -17.63
C ALA A 93 -14.90 12.57 -17.17
N ALA A 94 -13.84 11.77 -17.30
CA ALA A 94 -13.80 10.40 -16.81
C ALA A 94 -13.93 10.32 -15.29
N ARG A 95 -13.26 11.18 -14.53
CA ARG A 95 -13.42 11.27 -13.08
C ARG A 95 -14.86 11.63 -12.71
N ALA A 96 -15.43 12.63 -13.38
CA ALA A 96 -16.82 13.04 -13.15
C ALA A 96 -17.83 11.92 -13.48
N ARG A 97 -17.51 11.04 -14.43
CA ARG A 97 -18.37 9.90 -14.79
C ARG A 97 -18.13 8.68 -13.88
N PHE A 98 -16.94 8.11 -13.93
CA PHE A 98 -16.59 6.82 -13.33
C PHE A 98 -16.29 6.91 -11.83
N GLU A 99 -15.80 8.05 -11.35
CA GLU A 99 -15.49 8.23 -9.92
C GLU A 99 -16.60 8.93 -9.12
N SER A 100 -17.73 9.28 -9.76
CA SER A 100 -18.82 10.05 -9.15
C SER A 100 -19.41 9.43 -7.87
N LYS A 101 -19.40 8.11 -7.76
CA LYS A 101 -19.96 7.35 -6.64
C LYS A 101 -18.91 6.57 -5.84
N VAL A 102 -17.62 6.85 -6.05
CA VAL A 102 -16.56 6.15 -5.32
C VAL A 102 -16.55 6.62 -3.86
N PRO A 103 -16.77 5.73 -2.88
CA PRO A 103 -16.80 6.13 -1.48
C PRO A 103 -15.44 6.67 -1.00
N SER A 104 -15.45 7.59 -0.03
CA SER A 104 -14.23 8.19 0.55
C SER A 104 -13.22 7.15 1.06
N PHE A 105 -13.70 6.02 1.60
CA PHE A 105 -12.86 4.95 2.10
C PHE A 105 -12.27 4.05 1.01
N TYR A 106 -12.78 4.09 -0.22
CA TYR A 106 -12.29 3.20 -1.27
C TYR A 106 -10.83 3.50 -1.60
N TYR A 107 -10.00 2.47 -1.65
CA TYR A 107 -8.57 2.65 -1.87
C TYR A 107 -8.28 3.10 -3.30
N ARG A 108 -7.53 4.19 -3.44
CA ARG A 108 -7.03 4.69 -4.73
C ARG A 108 -5.58 4.23 -4.91
N PRO A 109 -5.30 3.31 -5.86
CA PRO A 109 -3.95 2.83 -6.08
C PRO A 109 -3.00 3.91 -6.59
N THR A 110 -1.74 3.75 -6.23
CA THR A 110 -0.59 4.55 -6.64
C THR A 110 0.37 3.70 -7.48
N PRO A 111 1.33 4.29 -8.20
CA PRO A 111 2.29 3.53 -9.01
C PRO A 111 3.16 2.54 -8.23
N SER A 112 3.31 2.72 -6.91
CA SER A 112 4.06 1.81 -6.03
C SER A 112 3.25 0.61 -5.55
N ASP A 113 1.94 0.57 -5.78
CA ASP A 113 1.09 -0.54 -5.39
C ASP A 113 1.30 -1.77 -6.28
N CYS A 114 0.94 -2.95 -5.75
CA CYS A 114 1.09 -4.17 -6.50
C CYS A 114 0.16 -4.22 -7.73
N GLN A 115 0.64 -4.84 -8.82
CA GLN A 115 -0.11 -4.91 -10.07
C GLN A 115 -1.48 -5.59 -9.93
N GLY A 116 -1.63 -6.55 -9.01
CA GLY A 116 -2.90 -7.21 -8.74
C GLY A 116 -3.98 -6.23 -8.25
N LEU A 117 -3.63 -5.36 -7.30
CA LEU A 117 -4.52 -4.32 -6.77
C LEU A 117 -4.88 -3.29 -7.85
N VAL A 118 -3.87 -2.79 -8.58
CA VAL A 118 -4.09 -1.81 -9.66
C VAL A 118 -5.01 -2.38 -10.73
N ARG A 119 -4.76 -3.63 -11.17
CA ARG A 119 -5.58 -4.32 -12.16
C ARG A 119 -7.03 -4.49 -11.72
N ALA A 120 -7.26 -4.98 -10.50
CA ALA A 120 -8.61 -5.21 -9.99
C ALA A 120 -9.42 -3.91 -9.89
N VAL A 121 -8.78 -2.82 -9.44
CA VAL A 121 -9.44 -1.50 -9.37
C VAL A 121 -9.76 -0.96 -10.76
N VAL A 122 -8.80 -1.00 -11.70
CA VAL A 122 -9.01 -0.54 -13.08
C VAL A 122 -10.12 -1.33 -13.78
N ASN A 123 -10.13 -2.65 -13.63
CA ASN A 123 -11.15 -3.51 -14.23
C ASN A 123 -12.56 -3.21 -13.69
N SER A 124 -12.66 -2.81 -12.42
CA SER A 124 -13.93 -2.42 -11.80
C SER A 124 -14.38 -1.02 -12.21
N ALA A 125 -13.44 -0.08 -12.38
CA ALA A 125 -13.75 1.31 -12.76
C ALA A 125 -14.23 1.47 -14.21
N GLY A 126 -13.95 0.50 -15.09
CA GLY A 126 -14.43 0.49 -16.47
C GLY A 126 -15.90 0.07 -16.65
N GLN A 127 -16.59 -0.27 -15.56
CA GLN A 127 -18.01 -0.60 -15.53
C GLN A 127 -18.78 0.58 -14.95
N ASP A 128 -20.04 0.78 -15.38
CA ASP A 128 -20.90 1.79 -14.75
C ASP A 128 -21.00 1.49 -13.25
N PRO A 129 -21.01 2.51 -12.38
CA PRO A 129 -20.91 2.31 -10.93
C PRO A 129 -22.13 1.54 -10.41
N GLU A 130 -21.94 0.25 -10.16
CA GLU A 130 -22.85 -0.55 -9.35
C GLU A 130 -22.89 0.04 -7.93
N VAL A 131 -24.09 0.13 -7.36
CA VAL A 131 -24.26 0.55 -5.97
C VAL A 131 -23.48 -0.45 -5.12
N PRO A 132 -22.46 -0.01 -4.35
CA PRO A 132 -21.73 -0.94 -3.53
C PRO A 132 -22.66 -1.69 -2.58
N GLU A 133 -22.49 -3.01 -2.46
CA GLU A 133 -23.11 -3.76 -1.38
C GLU A 133 -22.84 -3.06 -0.03
N PRO A 134 -23.78 -3.09 0.92
CA PRO A 134 -23.60 -2.43 2.21
C PRO A 134 -22.34 -2.96 2.89
N TYR A 135 -21.29 -2.13 2.96
CA TYR A 135 -19.99 -2.50 3.52
C TYR A 135 -20.02 -2.86 5.01
N GLY A 136 -21.15 -2.67 5.69
CA GLY A 136 -21.31 -2.98 7.11
C GLY A 136 -21.37 -4.47 7.46
N TYR A 137 -21.48 -5.34 6.45
CA TYR A 137 -21.41 -6.79 6.63
C TYR A 137 -20.82 -7.45 5.38
N ARG A 138 -19.82 -8.31 5.55
CA ARG A 138 -19.30 -9.17 4.48
C ARG A 138 -18.97 -10.53 5.04
N GLU A 139 -19.39 -11.59 4.35
CA GLU A 139 -18.94 -12.94 4.64
C GLU A 139 -18.50 -13.67 3.37
N GLY A 140 -17.63 -14.67 3.54
CA GLY A 140 -17.07 -15.40 2.42
C GLY A 140 -15.88 -16.25 2.83
N PHE A 141 -15.39 -17.06 1.90
CA PHE A 141 -14.26 -17.95 2.14
C PHE A 141 -12.97 -17.33 1.61
N LEU A 142 -11.92 -17.37 2.42
CA LEU A 142 -10.58 -16.95 2.02
C LEU A 142 -9.60 -18.07 2.32
N TRP A 143 -8.61 -18.23 1.43
CA TRP A 143 -7.48 -19.10 1.67
C TRP A 143 -6.60 -18.47 2.73
N LYS A 144 -6.53 -19.09 3.91
CA LYS A 144 -5.80 -18.56 5.06
C LYS A 144 -4.62 -19.45 5.40
N ARG A 145 -3.44 -18.85 5.51
CA ARG A 145 -2.25 -19.55 6.00
C ARG A 145 -2.42 -19.99 7.46
N GLY A 146 -2.08 -21.24 7.73
CA GLY A 146 -1.96 -21.77 9.08
C GLY A 146 -0.80 -21.12 9.85
N ARG A 147 -0.85 -21.21 11.18
CA ARG A 147 0.12 -20.55 12.06
C ARG A 147 1.53 -21.12 11.85
N ASP A 148 1.65 -22.44 11.95
CA ASP A 148 2.96 -23.10 12.05
C ASP A 148 3.22 -24.10 10.90
N ASN A 149 2.18 -24.54 10.19
CA ASN A 149 2.28 -25.61 9.18
C ASN A 149 2.52 -25.11 7.75
N GLY A 150 2.55 -23.80 7.51
CA GLY A 150 2.77 -23.25 6.17
C GLY A 150 1.58 -23.32 5.19
N GLN A 151 0.63 -24.21 5.44
CA GLN A 151 -0.45 -24.51 4.50
C GLN A 151 -1.53 -23.43 4.48
N PHE A 152 -2.06 -23.13 3.30
CA PHE A 152 -3.28 -22.35 3.14
C PHE A 152 -4.49 -23.27 3.16
N LEU A 153 -5.49 -22.92 3.95
CA LEU A 153 -6.75 -23.66 4.04
C LEU A 153 -7.91 -22.69 3.93
N SER A 154 -8.97 -23.09 3.24
CA SER A 154 -10.19 -22.31 3.11
C SER A 154 -10.86 -22.09 4.48
N ARG A 155 -11.17 -20.83 4.81
CA ARG A 155 -11.79 -20.43 6.09
C ARG A 155 -12.89 -19.42 5.81
N LYS A 156 -14.02 -19.58 6.49
CA LYS A 156 -15.09 -18.57 6.47
C LYS A 156 -14.65 -17.36 7.29
N PHE A 157 -14.65 -16.18 6.67
CA PHE A 157 -14.49 -14.90 7.32
C PHE A 157 -15.83 -14.17 7.37
N VAL A 158 -16.03 -13.40 8.42
CA VAL A 158 -17.19 -12.54 8.61
C VAL A 158 -16.70 -11.20 9.15
N LEU A 159 -16.84 -10.14 8.36
CA LEU A 159 -16.67 -8.76 8.79
C LEU A 159 -18.03 -8.21 9.18
N THR A 160 -18.13 -7.61 10.36
CA THR A 160 -19.36 -6.98 10.82
C THR A 160 -19.06 -5.71 11.60
N GLU A 161 -19.62 -4.61 11.10
CA GLU A 161 -19.53 -3.31 11.78
C GLU A 161 -20.32 -3.31 13.09
N ARG A 162 -21.46 -4.00 13.15
CA ARG A 162 -22.30 -4.08 14.35
C ARG A 162 -21.55 -4.62 15.56
N GLU A 163 -20.70 -5.63 15.36
CA GLU A 163 -19.87 -6.17 16.45
C GLU A 163 -18.47 -5.55 16.49
N GLY A 164 -18.16 -4.62 15.58
CA GLY A 164 -16.87 -3.96 15.48
C GLY A 164 -15.72 -4.93 15.27
N ALA A 165 -15.91 -6.01 14.49
CA ALA A 165 -14.93 -7.08 14.37
C ALA A 165 -14.88 -7.79 13.00
N LEU A 166 -13.68 -8.27 12.65
CA LEU A 166 -13.46 -9.33 11.68
C LEU A 166 -13.32 -10.66 12.42
N LYS A 167 -14.13 -11.64 12.06
CA LYS A 167 -14.13 -12.99 12.62
C LYS A 167 -13.72 -13.99 11.56
N TYR A 168 -13.13 -15.11 12.00
CA TYR A 168 -13.01 -16.27 11.12
C TYR A 168 -13.29 -17.57 11.86
N PHE A 169 -13.77 -18.55 11.10
CA PHE A 169 -14.17 -19.87 11.60
C PHE A 169 -13.23 -20.92 11.03
N ASN A 170 -12.82 -21.89 11.86
CA ASN A 170 -11.95 -22.99 11.43
C ASN A 170 -12.69 -24.03 10.57
N ARG A 171 -14.00 -24.14 10.75
CA ARG A 171 -14.94 -25.00 10.01
C ARG A 171 -16.20 -24.19 9.71
N ASN A 172 -16.94 -24.56 8.68
CA ASN A 172 -18.13 -23.81 8.24
C ASN A 172 -19.30 -23.90 9.23
N ASP A 173 -19.42 -25.04 9.90
CA ASP A 173 -20.46 -25.38 10.89
C ASP A 173 -20.10 -24.97 12.33
N ALA A 174 -18.95 -24.30 12.52
CA ALA A 174 -18.50 -23.88 13.84
C ALA A 174 -19.44 -22.81 14.41
N LYS A 175 -20.03 -23.10 15.59
CA LYS A 175 -20.90 -22.14 16.30
C LYS A 175 -20.16 -20.91 16.81
N GLU A 176 -18.88 -21.07 17.11
CA GLU A 176 -18.03 -20.01 17.67
C GLU A 176 -16.86 -19.67 16.74
N PRO A 177 -16.51 -18.39 16.61
CA PRO A 177 -15.37 -17.98 15.81
C PRO A 177 -14.06 -18.46 16.42
N LYS A 178 -13.13 -18.90 15.57
CA LYS A 178 -11.78 -19.29 16.02
C LYS A 178 -10.97 -18.07 16.49
N ALA A 179 -11.25 -16.89 15.94
CA ALA A 179 -10.73 -15.62 16.43
C ALA A 179 -11.72 -14.49 16.13
N VAL A 180 -11.73 -13.50 17.02
CA VAL A 180 -12.44 -12.22 16.87
C VAL A 180 -11.38 -11.13 16.89
N MET A 181 -11.26 -10.38 15.80
CA MET A 181 -10.26 -9.33 15.60
C MET A 181 -10.98 -7.99 15.57
N LYS A 182 -10.78 -7.17 16.60
CA LYS A 182 -11.47 -5.87 16.70
C LYS A 182 -10.96 -4.89 15.65
N ILE A 183 -11.88 -4.12 15.05
CA ILE A 183 -11.59 -3.14 14.01
C ILE A 183 -10.62 -2.06 14.49
N GLU A 184 -10.68 -1.68 15.76
CA GLU A 184 -9.79 -0.66 16.36
C GLU A 184 -8.29 -0.94 16.15
N HIS A 185 -7.89 -2.21 16.10
CA HIS A 185 -6.49 -2.64 16.01
C HIS A 185 -6.15 -3.33 14.69
N LEU A 186 -7.10 -3.42 13.76
CA LEU A 186 -6.89 -4.08 12.47
C LEU A 186 -6.12 -3.16 11.51
N ASN A 187 -5.20 -3.77 10.77
CA ASN A 187 -4.58 -3.21 9.57
C ASN A 187 -4.57 -4.27 8.46
N ALA A 188 -4.53 -3.84 7.21
CA ALA A 188 -4.45 -4.72 6.05
C ALA A 188 -3.53 -4.10 4.99
N THR A 189 -2.64 -4.89 4.41
CA THR A 189 -1.72 -4.46 3.34
C THR A 189 -1.53 -5.57 2.32
N PHE A 190 -1.53 -5.23 1.03
CA PHE A 190 -1.22 -6.20 -0.01
C PHE A 190 0.27 -6.55 0.03
N GLN A 191 0.56 -7.85 0.08
CA GLN A 191 1.90 -8.40 0.29
C GLN A 191 2.18 -9.59 -0.64
N PRO A 192 1.95 -9.47 -1.96
CA PRO A 192 1.94 -10.60 -2.87
C PRO A 192 3.30 -11.30 -2.99
N ALA A 193 4.40 -10.54 -3.04
CA ALA A 193 5.75 -11.09 -3.11
C ALA A 193 6.12 -11.88 -1.85
N LYS A 194 5.79 -11.35 -0.67
CA LYS A 194 6.03 -12.01 0.63
C LYS A 194 5.20 -13.28 0.80
N ILE A 195 3.93 -13.23 0.38
CA ILE A 195 2.97 -14.33 0.52
C ILE A 195 3.17 -15.40 -0.55
N GLY A 196 3.79 -15.05 -1.69
CA GLY A 196 3.94 -15.94 -2.83
C GLY A 196 2.65 -16.11 -3.63
N HIS A 197 1.75 -15.13 -3.60
CA HIS A 197 0.48 -15.16 -4.33
C HIS A 197 0.10 -13.75 -4.83
N PRO A 198 -0.33 -13.56 -6.09
CA PRO A 198 -0.62 -12.23 -6.66
C PRO A 198 -1.71 -11.45 -5.91
N HIS A 199 -2.62 -12.17 -5.24
CA HIS A 199 -3.72 -11.64 -4.43
C HIS A 199 -3.44 -11.73 -2.92
N GLY A 200 -2.17 -11.89 -2.52
CA GLY A 200 -1.80 -12.01 -1.11
C GLY A 200 -2.08 -10.72 -0.33
N LEU A 201 -2.91 -10.83 0.70
CA LEU A 201 -3.22 -9.77 1.66
C LEU A 201 -2.73 -10.17 3.06
N GLN A 202 -1.93 -9.31 3.68
CA GLN A 202 -1.52 -9.44 5.08
C GLN A 202 -2.47 -8.61 5.94
N VAL A 203 -3.20 -9.28 6.82
CA VAL A 203 -3.99 -8.66 7.88
C VAL A 203 -3.21 -8.75 9.19
N THR A 204 -3.09 -7.64 9.91
CA THR A 204 -2.49 -7.61 11.23
C THR A 204 -3.47 -7.07 12.24
N TYR A 205 -3.43 -7.63 13.45
CA TYR A 205 -4.20 -7.13 14.59
C TYR A 205 -3.43 -7.32 15.88
N LEU A 206 -3.80 -6.57 16.90
CA LEU A 206 -3.22 -6.69 18.23
C LEU A 206 -3.91 -7.83 18.98
N LYS A 207 -3.14 -8.84 19.37
CA LYS A 207 -3.57 -9.93 20.25
C LYS A 207 -2.70 -9.94 21.50
N ASP A 208 -3.29 -9.75 22.67
CA ASP A 208 -2.56 -9.74 23.95
C ASP A 208 -1.37 -8.76 23.91
N ASN A 209 -1.61 -7.58 23.32
CA ASN A 209 -0.61 -6.53 23.09
C ASN A 209 0.59 -6.94 22.19
N SER A 210 0.48 -8.01 21.41
CA SER A 210 1.43 -8.39 20.36
C SER A 210 0.78 -8.43 18.98
N THR A 211 1.51 -7.97 17.97
CA THR A 211 1.01 -8.01 16.59
C THR A 211 0.92 -9.45 16.10
N ARG A 212 -0.27 -9.86 15.68
CA ARG A 212 -0.54 -11.13 15.02
C ARG A 212 -0.70 -10.93 13.51
N ASN A 213 0.15 -11.59 12.73
CA ASN A 213 0.00 -11.69 11.29
C ASN A 213 -0.99 -12.79 10.88
N ILE A 214 -1.85 -12.45 9.92
CA ILE A 214 -2.76 -13.34 9.21
C ILE A 214 -2.52 -13.12 7.71
N PHE A 215 -2.10 -14.17 7.01
CA PHE A 215 -1.87 -14.13 5.57
C PHE A 215 -3.04 -14.82 4.88
N ILE A 216 -3.70 -14.09 3.98
CA ILE A 216 -4.90 -14.54 3.28
C ILE A 216 -4.79 -14.19 1.80
N TYR A 217 -5.52 -14.92 0.96
CA TYR A 217 -5.75 -14.55 -0.43
C TYR A 217 -7.10 -15.09 -0.90
N HIS A 218 -7.51 -14.64 -2.08
CA HIS A 218 -8.59 -15.23 -2.86
C HIS A 218 -8.10 -15.48 -4.29
N GLU A 219 -8.66 -16.49 -4.97
CA GLU A 219 -8.28 -16.80 -6.37
C GLU A 219 -8.74 -15.68 -7.32
N ASP A 220 -9.92 -15.12 -7.06
CA ASP A 220 -10.40 -13.91 -7.71
C ASP A 220 -9.80 -12.65 -7.05
N GLY A 221 -9.15 -11.83 -7.88
CA GLY A 221 -8.55 -10.55 -7.48
C GLY A 221 -9.58 -9.49 -7.10
N LYS A 222 -10.77 -9.50 -7.70
CA LYS A 222 -11.86 -8.60 -7.32
C LYS A 222 -12.30 -8.87 -5.88
N GLU A 223 -12.55 -10.13 -5.55
CA GLU A 223 -12.97 -10.55 -4.22
C GLU A 223 -12.02 -10.10 -3.11
N ILE A 224 -10.70 -10.29 -3.28
CA ILE A 224 -9.75 -9.85 -2.24
C ILE A 224 -9.68 -8.33 -2.09
N VAL A 225 -9.89 -7.59 -3.19
CA VAL A 225 -9.93 -6.12 -3.18
C VAL A 225 -11.22 -5.62 -2.53
N ASP A 226 -12.34 -6.30 -2.76
CA ASP A 226 -13.61 -6.01 -2.08
C ASP A 226 -13.48 -6.26 -0.57
N TRP A 227 -12.84 -7.37 -0.16
CA TRP A 227 -12.50 -7.60 1.25
C TRP A 227 -11.63 -6.50 1.85
N PHE A 228 -10.60 -6.05 1.12
CA PHE A 228 -9.73 -4.97 1.56
C PHE A 228 -10.48 -3.65 1.73
N ASN A 229 -11.34 -3.29 0.78
CA ASN A 229 -12.15 -2.07 0.86
C ASN A 229 -13.25 -2.16 1.92
N ALA A 230 -13.83 -3.34 2.15
CA ALA A 230 -14.76 -3.55 3.26
C ALA A 230 -14.09 -3.37 4.63
N LEU A 231 -12.85 -3.86 4.79
CA LEU A 231 -12.05 -3.59 6.00
C LEU A 231 -11.79 -2.08 6.18
N ARG A 232 -11.48 -1.38 5.08
CA ARG A 232 -11.30 0.08 5.11
C ARG A 232 -12.58 0.82 5.46
N ALA A 233 -13.75 0.38 4.97
CA ALA A 233 -15.05 0.95 5.30
C ALA A 233 -15.37 0.79 6.79
N ALA A 234 -15.21 -0.42 7.34
CA ALA A 234 -15.43 -0.67 8.77
C ALA A 234 -14.47 0.15 9.64
N ARG A 235 -13.19 0.28 9.22
CA ARG A 235 -12.21 1.16 9.87
C ARG A 235 -12.62 2.64 9.81
N PHE A 236 -13.19 3.08 8.70
CA PHE A 236 -13.61 4.46 8.50
C PHE A 236 -14.76 4.81 9.43
N HIS A 237 -15.78 3.97 9.49
CA HIS A 237 -16.90 4.13 10.42
C HIS A 237 -16.42 4.15 11.88
N TYR A 238 -15.55 3.19 12.27
CA TYR A 238 -14.96 3.17 13.61
C TYR A 238 -14.25 4.50 13.95
N LEU A 239 -13.44 5.03 13.02
CA LEU A 239 -12.71 6.28 13.24
C LEU A 239 -13.62 7.51 13.29
N GLN A 240 -14.70 7.55 12.51
CA GLN A 240 -15.69 8.64 12.58
C GLN A 240 -16.34 8.69 13.97
N VAL A 241 -16.65 7.53 14.55
CA VAL A 241 -17.20 7.43 15.91
C VAL A 241 -16.15 7.76 16.98
N ALA A 242 -14.92 7.27 16.82
CA ALA A 242 -13.83 7.51 17.77
C ALA A 242 -13.31 8.96 17.74
N PHE A 243 -13.48 9.66 16.62
CA PHE A 243 -12.98 11.02 16.39
C PHE A 243 -14.06 11.91 15.71
N PRO A 244 -15.15 12.26 16.41
CA PRO A 244 -16.34 12.90 15.81
C PRO A 244 -16.11 14.32 15.24
N GLY A 245 -14.93 14.92 15.47
CA GLY A 245 -14.53 16.20 14.87
C GLY A 245 -13.49 16.10 13.75
N ALA A 246 -13.05 14.89 13.39
CA ALA A 246 -12.07 14.69 12.33
C ALA A 246 -12.74 14.69 10.96
N SER A 247 -12.12 15.34 9.97
CA SER A 247 -12.63 15.32 8.60
C SER A 247 -12.31 13.99 7.91
N ASP A 248 -13.04 13.66 6.83
CA ASP A 248 -12.72 12.51 5.97
C ASP A 248 -11.23 12.52 5.53
N ALA A 249 -10.70 13.69 5.19
CA ALA A 249 -9.31 13.86 4.79
C ALA A 249 -8.31 13.48 5.90
N ASP A 250 -8.68 13.67 7.17
CA ASP A 250 -7.86 13.27 8.33
C ASP A 250 -7.96 11.77 8.63
N LEU A 251 -9.07 11.14 8.27
CA LEU A 251 -9.38 9.74 8.58
C LEU A 251 -8.94 8.76 7.50
N VAL A 252 -9.09 9.11 6.21
CA VAL A 252 -8.78 8.24 5.07
C VAL A 252 -7.34 7.68 5.10
N PRO A 253 -6.30 8.45 5.48
CA PRO A 253 -4.93 7.93 5.62
C PRO A 253 -4.75 6.89 6.74
N LYS A 254 -5.69 6.80 7.69
CA LYS A 254 -5.61 5.93 8.88
C LYS A 254 -6.37 4.60 8.73
N LEU A 255 -7.07 4.41 7.62
CA LEU A 255 -7.93 3.23 7.36
C LEU A 255 -7.11 1.94 7.22
N SER A 256 -6.06 2.01 6.42
CA SER A 256 -5.07 0.96 6.21
C SER A 256 -3.72 1.62 5.97
N ARG A 257 -2.64 1.02 6.46
CA ARG A 257 -1.29 1.60 6.41
C ARG A 257 -0.36 0.60 5.76
N ASN A 258 0.19 0.97 4.61
CA ASN A 258 1.34 0.29 4.04
C ASN A 258 2.56 0.50 4.95
N TYR A 259 3.44 -0.49 5.01
CA TYR A 259 4.63 -0.41 5.84
C TYR A 259 5.64 0.59 5.23
N LEU A 260 6.27 1.39 6.09
CA LEU A 260 7.22 2.42 5.67
C LEU A 260 8.45 1.81 5.00
N LYS A 261 8.94 0.70 5.57
CA LYS A 261 9.98 -0.15 5.00
C LYS A 261 9.88 -1.55 5.59
N GLU A 262 10.27 -2.53 4.79
CA GLU A 262 10.50 -3.90 5.22
C GLU A 262 11.79 -4.42 4.62
N GLY A 263 12.36 -5.45 5.22
CA GLY A 263 13.58 -6.06 4.73
C GLY A 263 14.36 -6.77 5.82
N TYR A 264 15.39 -7.49 5.42
CA TYR A 264 16.30 -8.10 6.38
C TYR A 264 17.28 -7.08 6.94
N MET A 265 17.54 -7.19 8.25
CA MET A 265 18.69 -6.58 8.94
C MET A 265 19.26 -7.62 9.93
N GLU A 266 20.53 -7.50 10.29
CA GLU A 266 21.05 -8.19 11.47
C GLU A 266 20.79 -7.35 12.73
N LYS A 267 20.60 -8.01 13.88
CA LYS A 267 20.50 -7.34 15.18
C LYS A 267 21.19 -8.11 16.29
N THR A 268 21.72 -7.40 17.29
CA THR A 268 22.21 -7.99 18.56
C THR A 268 21.17 -7.89 19.68
N GLY A 269 21.45 -8.49 20.84
CA GLY A 269 20.63 -8.46 22.04
C GLY A 269 20.83 -7.18 22.88
N PRO A 270 20.17 -7.10 24.04
CA PRO A 270 20.22 -5.91 24.90
C PRO A 270 21.62 -5.61 25.45
N LYS A 271 22.47 -6.62 25.65
CA LYS A 271 23.84 -6.43 26.15
C LYS A 271 24.82 -6.00 25.07
N GLN A 272 24.41 -6.07 23.79
CA GLN A 272 25.20 -5.74 22.60
C GLN A 272 26.44 -6.62 22.38
N THR A 273 26.63 -7.62 23.25
CA THR A 273 27.69 -8.63 23.16
C THR A 273 27.14 -9.96 22.65
N GLU A 274 25.81 -10.12 22.58
CA GLU A 274 25.22 -11.28 21.94
C GLU A 274 25.50 -11.24 20.43
N GLY A 275 25.73 -12.41 19.81
CA GLY A 275 25.97 -12.48 18.37
C GLY A 275 24.82 -11.88 17.55
N PHE A 276 25.16 -11.21 16.45
CA PHE A 276 24.18 -10.65 15.54
C PHE A 276 23.36 -11.76 14.87
N ARG A 277 22.06 -11.50 14.68
CA ARG A 277 21.14 -12.44 14.03
C ARG A 277 20.32 -11.73 12.97
N LYS A 278 20.31 -12.29 11.76
CA LYS A 278 19.43 -11.87 10.66
C LYS A 278 17.95 -12.04 11.05
N ARG A 279 17.16 -10.98 10.86
CA ARG A 279 15.72 -10.94 11.11
C ARG A 279 15.03 -10.15 10.01
N TRP A 280 13.80 -10.53 9.67
CA TRP A 280 12.94 -9.72 8.81
C TRP A 280 12.33 -8.61 9.65
N PHE A 281 12.51 -7.36 9.26
CA PHE A 281 11.94 -6.19 9.93
C PHE A 281 10.78 -5.61 9.13
N THR A 282 9.79 -5.10 9.86
CA THR A 282 8.64 -4.38 9.31
C THR A 282 8.42 -3.11 10.13
N MET A 283 8.43 -1.95 9.48
CA MET A 283 8.12 -0.66 10.11
C MET A 283 6.67 -0.26 9.80
N ASP A 284 5.77 -0.48 10.76
CA ASP A 284 4.37 -0.02 10.71
C ASP A 284 4.23 1.26 11.53
N ASP A 285 4.27 2.40 10.85
CA ASP A 285 4.20 3.74 11.45
C ASP A 285 5.28 3.98 12.52
N ARG A 286 4.99 3.79 13.82
CA ARG A 286 5.96 3.86 14.93
C ARG A 286 6.36 2.50 15.50
N ARG A 287 5.76 1.41 15.03
CA ARG A 287 5.98 0.06 15.54
C ARG A 287 6.95 -0.68 14.62
N LEU A 288 8.19 -0.85 15.08
CA LEU A 288 9.18 -1.70 14.45
C LEU A 288 9.03 -3.13 14.96
N MET A 289 8.72 -4.06 14.07
CA MET A 289 8.57 -5.49 14.40
C MET A 289 9.69 -6.28 13.74
N TYR A 290 10.19 -7.32 14.40
CA TYR A 290 11.17 -8.22 13.80
C TYR A 290 10.81 -9.70 13.95
N PHE A 291 11.02 -10.45 12.89
CA PHE A 291 10.58 -11.85 12.72
C PHE A 291 11.77 -12.75 12.37
N LYS A 292 11.65 -14.06 12.63
CA LYS A 292 12.66 -15.01 12.14
C LYS A 292 12.43 -15.22 10.64
N ASP A 293 11.17 -15.42 10.26
CA ASP A 293 10.71 -15.55 8.89
C ASP A 293 9.64 -14.48 8.57
N PRO A 294 9.59 -13.91 7.35
CA PRO A 294 8.60 -12.89 6.98
C PRO A 294 7.14 -13.34 7.13
N LEU A 295 6.88 -14.66 7.07
CA LEU A 295 5.56 -15.27 7.22
C LEU A 295 5.31 -15.82 8.64
N ASP A 296 6.16 -15.48 9.61
CA ASP A 296 5.92 -15.79 11.02
C ASP A 296 4.62 -15.13 11.49
N ALA A 297 3.83 -15.89 12.25
CA ALA A 297 2.57 -15.42 12.80
C ALA A 297 2.74 -14.31 13.86
N PHE A 298 3.84 -14.30 14.59
CA PHE A 298 4.11 -13.33 15.66
C PHE A 298 5.55 -12.82 15.56
N ALA A 299 5.75 -11.56 15.94
CA ALA A 299 7.08 -10.99 16.03
C ALA A 299 7.89 -11.67 17.14
N ARG A 300 9.21 -11.76 16.94
CA ARG A 300 10.17 -12.13 17.99
C ARG A 300 10.38 -11.00 18.98
N GLY A 301 10.07 -9.78 18.58
CA GLY A 301 9.96 -8.62 19.44
C GLY A 301 9.51 -7.41 18.65
N GLU A 302 9.11 -6.40 19.39
CA GLU A 302 8.52 -5.18 18.88
C GLU A 302 9.15 -4.00 19.60
N VAL A 303 9.36 -2.90 18.89
CA VAL A 303 10.00 -1.68 19.40
C VAL A 303 9.14 -0.50 18.99
N PHE A 304 8.83 0.36 19.94
CA PHE A 304 8.21 1.64 19.65
C PHE A 304 9.29 2.67 19.28
N ILE A 305 9.08 3.39 18.18
CA ILE A 305 9.95 4.47 17.70
C ILE A 305 9.21 5.80 17.94
N GLY A 306 9.46 6.39 19.12
CA GLY A 306 8.87 7.66 19.53
C GLY A 306 9.52 8.86 18.83
N SER A 307 9.26 10.06 19.35
CA SER A 307 9.83 11.29 18.79
C SER A 307 11.11 11.72 19.51
N LYS A 308 11.86 12.61 18.88
CA LYS A 308 13.09 13.19 19.46
C LYS A 308 12.85 13.90 20.79
N GLU A 309 11.68 14.53 20.96
CA GLU A 309 11.28 15.19 22.21
C GLU A 309 11.13 14.20 23.37
N SER A 310 10.91 12.91 23.07
CA SER A 310 10.83 11.83 24.05
C SER A 310 12.11 10.99 24.12
N GLY A 311 13.24 11.52 23.63
CA GLY A 311 14.56 10.89 23.78
C GLY A 311 14.88 9.81 22.76
N TYR A 312 14.14 9.75 21.65
CA TYR A 312 14.44 8.83 20.54
C TYR A 312 15.40 9.47 19.54
N THR A 313 16.45 8.77 19.13
CA THR A 313 17.36 9.24 18.08
C THR A 313 17.82 8.10 17.17
N VAL A 314 18.22 8.46 15.95
CA VAL A 314 18.73 7.53 14.94
C VAL A 314 20.11 8.01 14.51
N LEU A 315 21.09 7.11 14.51
CA LEU A 315 22.47 7.40 14.15
C LEU A 315 22.96 6.42 13.08
N HIS A 316 23.77 6.92 12.16
CA HIS A 316 24.52 6.08 11.24
C HIS A 316 25.69 5.39 11.95
N GLY A 317 25.93 4.13 11.60
CA GLY A 317 27.04 3.34 12.10
C GLY A 317 26.79 2.71 13.47
N PHE A 318 27.88 2.18 14.03
CA PHE A 318 27.90 1.49 15.32
C PHE A 318 28.82 2.20 16.31
N PRO A 319 28.60 1.99 17.62
CA PRO A 319 29.64 2.28 18.61
C PRO A 319 30.95 1.53 18.27
N PRO A 320 32.13 2.14 18.50
CA PRO A 320 33.43 1.54 18.15
C PRO A 320 33.69 0.15 18.77
N SER A 321 33.04 -0.16 19.89
CA SER A 321 33.17 -1.44 20.61
C SER A 321 32.34 -2.58 20.02
N THR A 322 31.57 -2.34 18.96
CA THR A 322 30.62 -3.33 18.42
C THR A 322 31.36 -4.40 17.64
N GLN A 323 31.05 -5.67 17.91
CA GLN A 323 31.66 -6.83 17.25
C GLN A 323 30.60 -7.87 16.87
N GLY A 324 30.98 -8.82 16.01
CA GLY A 324 30.16 -9.99 15.68
C GLY A 324 29.03 -9.77 14.67
N HIS A 325 29.01 -8.63 13.99
CA HIS A 325 28.15 -8.38 12.82
C HIS A 325 28.88 -8.80 11.52
N HIS A 326 28.13 -9.30 10.55
CA HIS A 326 28.68 -9.66 9.23
C HIS A 326 28.36 -8.59 8.20
N TRP A 327 27.21 -7.94 8.34
CA TRP A 327 26.80 -6.86 7.47
C TRP A 327 27.46 -5.53 7.90
N PRO A 328 28.02 -4.73 6.97
CA PRO A 328 28.91 -3.63 7.32
C PRO A 328 28.18 -2.31 7.61
N HIS A 329 26.94 -2.15 7.17
CA HIS A 329 26.25 -0.86 7.22
C HIS A 329 25.38 -0.73 8.48
N GLY A 330 25.96 -0.19 9.56
CA GLY A 330 25.32 -0.11 10.87
C GLY A 330 24.29 1.01 11.04
N ILE A 331 23.29 0.78 11.88
CA ILE A 331 22.30 1.76 12.35
C ILE A 331 22.19 1.61 13.86
N THR A 332 22.24 2.73 14.57
CA THR A 332 22.00 2.77 16.01
C THR A 332 20.73 3.55 16.30
N ILE A 333 19.73 2.89 16.90
CA ILE A 333 18.55 3.56 17.43
C ILE A 333 18.69 3.69 18.95
N VAL A 334 18.60 4.92 19.45
CA VAL A 334 18.55 5.19 20.88
C VAL A 334 17.09 5.37 21.27
N THR A 335 16.68 4.67 22.31
CA THR A 335 15.39 4.84 23.00
C THR A 335 15.69 5.19 24.47
N PRO A 336 14.71 5.70 25.23
CA PRO A 336 14.91 5.99 26.66
C PRO A 336 15.43 4.79 27.46
N ASP A 337 15.00 3.57 27.11
CA ASP A 337 15.29 2.37 27.90
C ASP A 337 16.58 1.67 27.44
N ARG A 338 16.87 1.69 26.12
CA ARG A 338 18.06 1.03 25.58
C ARG A 338 18.46 1.51 24.18
N LYS A 339 19.66 1.12 23.78
CA LYS A 339 20.15 1.23 22.39
C LYS A 339 19.91 -0.07 21.62
N PHE A 340 19.54 0.07 20.36
CA PHE A 340 19.39 -1.03 19.40
C PHE A 340 20.42 -0.86 18.29
N LEU A 341 21.15 -1.93 17.99
CA LEU A 341 22.14 -1.95 16.91
C LEU A 341 21.65 -2.87 15.80
N PHE A 342 21.52 -2.33 14.59
CA PHE A 342 21.12 -3.05 13.40
C PHE A 342 22.17 -2.95 12.31
N ALA A 343 22.39 -4.02 11.55
CA ALA A 343 23.28 -4.02 10.39
C ALA A 343 22.47 -4.24 9.12
N CYS A 344 22.79 -3.51 8.06
CA CYS A 344 22.22 -3.67 6.72
C CYS A 344 23.26 -4.23 5.75
N GLU A 345 22.81 -5.06 4.80
CA GLU A 345 23.67 -5.67 3.79
C GLU A 345 24.25 -4.64 2.82
N THR A 346 23.47 -3.61 2.47
CA THR A 346 23.85 -2.56 1.53
C THR A 346 23.68 -1.16 2.12
N GLU A 347 24.45 -0.21 1.60
CA GLU A 347 24.33 1.21 1.97
C GLU A 347 22.97 1.79 1.56
N SER A 348 22.41 1.32 0.42
CA SER A 348 21.08 1.74 -0.04
C SER A 348 20.01 1.36 0.98
N ASP A 349 20.02 0.11 1.46
CA ASP A 349 19.09 -0.34 2.50
C ASP A 349 19.27 0.44 3.80
N GLN A 350 20.52 0.68 4.21
CA GLN A 350 20.82 1.48 5.39
C GLN A 350 20.21 2.88 5.29
N ARG A 351 20.40 3.55 4.14
CA ARG A 351 19.88 4.89 3.89
C ARG A 351 18.36 4.93 3.94
N GLU A 352 17.70 3.96 3.33
CA GLU A 352 16.23 3.86 3.34
C GLU A 352 15.69 3.53 4.73
N TRP A 353 16.34 2.65 5.49
CA TRP A 353 15.97 2.36 6.88
C TRP A 353 16.14 3.58 7.79
N VAL A 354 17.27 4.28 7.70
CA VAL A 354 17.49 5.51 8.45
C VAL A 354 16.45 6.56 8.08
N ALA A 355 16.13 6.75 6.80
CA ALA A 355 15.09 7.68 6.37
C ALA A 355 13.71 7.33 6.97
N ALA A 356 13.35 6.04 7.01
CA ALA A 356 12.10 5.58 7.62
C ALA A 356 12.07 5.84 9.15
N PHE A 357 13.16 5.55 9.87
CA PHE A 357 13.24 5.83 11.31
C PHE A 357 13.25 7.33 11.61
N GLN A 358 14.02 8.11 10.85
CA GLN A 358 14.13 9.55 11.02
C GLN A 358 12.78 10.23 10.79
N LYS A 359 12.01 9.79 9.79
CA LYS A 359 10.63 10.27 9.56
C LYS A 359 9.72 10.06 10.78
N ALA A 360 9.86 8.94 11.50
CA ALA A 360 9.11 8.69 12.72
C ALA A 360 9.61 9.56 13.88
N VAL A 361 10.93 9.69 14.05
CA VAL A 361 11.55 10.45 15.14
C VAL A 361 11.31 11.96 15.02
N ASP A 362 11.31 12.51 13.81
CA ASP A 362 11.07 13.94 13.58
C ASP A 362 9.61 14.35 13.65
N ARG A 363 8.69 13.39 13.55
CA ARG A 363 7.25 13.65 13.70
C ARG A 363 6.93 13.75 15.19
N PRO A 364 6.29 14.85 15.67
CA PRO A 364 5.75 14.91 17.03
C PRO A 364 4.76 13.76 17.28
N MET A 365 4.68 13.30 18.53
CA MET A 365 3.72 12.27 18.89
C MET A 365 2.30 12.81 18.97
N LEU A 366 1.34 12.06 18.44
CA LEU A 366 -0.09 12.33 18.61
C LEU A 366 -0.53 11.91 20.02
N PRO A 367 -1.60 12.50 20.59
CA PRO A 367 -2.07 12.19 21.94
C PRO A 367 -2.24 10.69 22.21
N GLN A 368 -2.84 9.96 21.26
CA GLN A 368 -3.04 8.51 21.36
C GLN A 368 -1.74 7.70 21.29
N GLU A 369 -0.67 8.23 20.70
CA GLU A 369 0.62 7.53 20.57
C GLU A 369 1.36 7.46 21.91
N TYR A 370 1.14 8.41 22.83
CA TYR A 370 1.69 8.35 24.19
C TYR A 370 1.15 7.15 24.98
N ALA A 371 -0.13 6.83 24.85
CA ALA A 371 -0.71 5.64 25.48
C ALA A 371 -0.11 4.36 24.89
N VAL A 372 0.13 4.34 23.56
CA VAL A 372 0.81 3.22 22.90
C VAL A 372 2.25 3.08 23.41
N GLU A 373 3.02 4.16 23.50
CA GLU A 373 4.38 4.14 24.04
C GLU A 373 4.42 3.56 25.46
N ALA A 374 3.51 4.00 26.33
CA ALA A 374 3.41 3.49 27.70
C ALA A 374 3.23 1.97 27.73
N HIS A 375 2.43 1.40 26.83
CA HIS A 375 2.27 -0.06 26.75
C HIS A 375 3.54 -0.82 26.34
N PHE A 376 4.47 -0.17 25.63
CA PHE A 376 5.77 -0.77 25.31
C PHE A 376 6.75 -0.70 26.48
N LYS A 377 6.69 0.38 27.28
CA LYS A 377 7.54 0.54 28.48
C LYS A 377 7.18 -0.43 29.60
N HIS A 378 5.89 -0.75 29.76
CA HIS A 378 5.38 -1.60 30.85
C HIS A 378 5.20 -3.08 30.46
N LYS A 379 5.71 -3.51 29.31
CA LYS A 379 5.64 -4.91 28.92
C LYS A 379 6.67 -5.69 29.78
N PRO A 380 6.24 -6.65 30.62
CA PRO A 380 7.13 -7.35 31.54
C PRO A 380 8.21 -8.18 30.83
#